data_AF-A0ABD5W1U0-F1
#
_entry.id   AF-A0ABD5W1U0-F1
#
_cell.length_a   1.000
_cell.length_b   1.000
_cell.length_c   1.000
_cell.angle_alpha   90.00
_cell.angle_beta   90.00
_cell.angle_gamma   90.00
#
_symmetry.space_group_name_H-M   'P 1'
#
loop_
_entity.id
_entity.type
_entity.pdbx_description
1 polymer ?
#
loop_
_entity_poly.entity_id
_entity_poly.type
_entity_poly.pdbx_seq_one_letter_code
_entity_poly.pdbx_strand_id
1 'polypeptide(L)'
;MAEFNLHVSVEPDGIEADSLESYLDQYIDDSAEIVVADIEESQTDGIEETLEIDGIEPFASLYTELRDNDDPLELGLWGPTAERFPIPVQHYALQQISDPDAYEFHAVDNKVTLVIADQQHQLQQLRQEVPPPALG
;
A
#
# COMPACT_ATOMS: atom_id res chain seq x y z
N MET A 1 0.63 16.12 -5.42
CA MET A 1 -0.10 15.53 -4.29
C MET A 1 -0.76 14.32 -4.90
N ALA A 2 -0.44 13.16 -4.36
CA ALA A 2 -0.90 11.89 -4.89
C ALA A 2 -2.10 11.44 -4.08
N GLU A 3 -3.08 10.82 -4.74
CA GLU A 3 -4.24 10.26 -4.04
C GLU A 3 -3.81 9.17 -3.04
N PHE A 4 -2.86 8.32 -3.44
CA PHE A 4 -2.32 7.22 -2.64
C PHE A 4 -0.79 7.17 -2.66
N ASN A 5 -0.20 6.65 -1.58
CA ASN A 5 1.22 6.33 -1.53
C ASN A 5 1.43 4.85 -1.24
N LEU A 6 2.39 4.25 -1.93
CA LEU A 6 2.89 2.89 -1.67
C LEU A 6 4.38 2.94 -1.41
N HIS A 7 4.76 2.70 -0.17
CA HIS A 7 6.14 2.50 0.27
C HIS A 7 6.51 1.03 0.06
N VAL A 8 7.63 0.79 -0.58
CA VAL A 8 8.19 -0.55 -0.78
C VAL A 8 9.57 -0.53 -0.16
N SER A 9 9.84 -1.49 0.72
CA SER A 9 11.15 -1.67 1.33
C SER A 9 11.61 -3.11 1.19
N VAL A 10 12.90 -3.30 1.00
CA VAL A 10 13.49 -4.64 0.89
C VAL A 10 14.89 -4.68 1.50
N GLU A 11 15.28 -5.84 1.99
CA GLU A 11 16.66 -6.10 2.40
C GLU A 11 17.61 -5.96 1.17
N PRO A 12 18.85 -5.50 1.35
CA PRO A 12 19.76 -5.18 0.24
C PRO A 12 20.12 -6.39 -0.65
N ASP A 13 19.93 -7.61 -0.16
CA ASP A 13 20.13 -8.87 -0.90
C ASP A 13 18.78 -9.58 -1.22
N GLY A 14 17.66 -8.90 -1.05
CA GLY A 14 16.32 -9.47 -1.14
C GLY A 14 15.73 -9.54 -2.55
N ILE A 15 16.30 -8.82 -3.52
CA ILE A 15 15.83 -8.81 -4.92
C ILE A 15 16.98 -9.05 -5.91
N GLU A 16 16.67 -9.70 -7.03
CA GLU A 16 17.60 -9.87 -8.15
C GLU A 16 17.51 -8.68 -9.12
N ALA A 17 17.83 -7.47 -8.66
CA ALA A 17 17.85 -6.25 -9.49
C ALA A 17 18.99 -5.28 -9.11
N ASP A 18 19.37 -4.39 -10.02
CA ASP A 18 20.41 -3.37 -9.78
C ASP A 18 19.97 -2.28 -8.78
N SER A 19 18.67 -2.01 -8.68
CA SER A 19 18.03 -1.11 -7.70
C SER A 19 16.57 -1.50 -7.48
N LEU A 20 15.97 -1.06 -6.36
CA LEU A 20 14.54 -1.24 -6.11
C LEU A 20 13.69 -0.48 -7.14
N GLU A 21 14.12 0.72 -7.56
CA GLU A 21 13.50 1.45 -8.67
C GLU A 21 13.43 0.60 -9.96
N SER A 22 14.57 0.02 -10.39
CA SER A 22 14.62 -0.83 -11.60
C SER A 22 13.77 -2.09 -11.46
N TYR A 23 13.63 -2.60 -10.25
CA TYR A 23 12.75 -3.72 -9.95
C TYR A 23 11.27 -3.31 -10.01
N LEU A 24 10.91 -2.12 -9.54
CA LEU A 24 9.54 -1.61 -9.54
C LEU A 24 9.07 -1.20 -10.94
N ASP A 25 9.97 -0.72 -11.79
CA ASP A 25 9.69 -0.37 -13.20
C ASP A 25 9.01 -1.51 -13.99
N GLN A 26 9.26 -2.78 -13.64
CA GLN A 26 8.60 -3.90 -14.33
C GLN A 26 7.11 -4.05 -13.97
N TYR A 27 6.67 -3.46 -12.85
CA TYR A 27 5.29 -3.50 -12.36
C TYR A 27 4.56 -2.17 -12.61
N ILE A 28 5.30 -1.09 -12.86
CA ILE A 28 4.72 0.21 -13.18
C ILE A 28 4.28 0.18 -14.64
N ASP A 29 2.97 0.22 -14.87
CA ASP A 29 2.42 0.37 -16.21
C ASP A 29 2.59 1.84 -16.65
N ASP A 30 3.21 2.08 -17.81
CA ASP A 30 3.41 3.43 -18.40
C ASP A 30 2.09 4.22 -18.56
N SER A 31 0.93 3.53 -18.56
CA SER A 31 -0.38 4.16 -18.65
C SER A 31 -0.97 4.61 -17.31
N ALA A 32 -0.41 4.15 -16.19
CA ALA A 32 -0.79 4.57 -14.85
C ALA A 32 0.02 5.80 -14.43
N GLU A 33 -0.63 6.78 -13.80
CA GLU A 33 0.04 7.94 -13.21
C GLU A 33 0.72 7.51 -11.90
N ILE A 34 1.83 6.79 -12.03
CA ILE A 34 2.69 6.32 -10.93
C ILE A 34 4.03 7.02 -11.03
N VAL A 35 4.43 7.69 -9.96
CA VAL A 35 5.69 8.43 -9.89
C VAL A 35 6.50 7.93 -8.71
N VAL A 36 7.77 7.60 -8.94
CA VAL A 36 8.72 7.31 -7.88
C VAL A 36 9.08 8.64 -7.21
N ALA A 37 8.81 8.74 -5.91
CA ALA A 37 9.10 9.93 -5.12
C ALA A 37 10.57 9.94 -4.67
N ASP A 38 11.26 11.03 -5.00
CA ASP A 38 12.60 11.35 -4.50
C ASP A 38 12.52 11.69 -3.01
N ILE A 39 12.70 10.69 -2.14
CA ILE A 39 12.83 10.86 -0.70
C ILE A 39 14.31 10.78 -0.33
N GLU A 40 14.76 11.70 0.52
CA GLU A 40 16.13 11.68 1.04
C GLU A 40 16.40 10.31 1.71
N GLU A 41 17.51 9.65 1.33
CA GLU A 41 17.99 8.35 1.83
C GLU A 41 17.57 8.10 3.30
N SER A 42 16.68 7.14 3.49
CA SER A 42 16.27 6.71 4.82
C SER A 42 17.43 5.99 5.50
N GLN A 43 17.66 6.26 6.79
CA GLN A 43 18.81 5.73 7.57
C GLN A 43 18.65 4.24 7.96
N THR A 44 17.83 3.50 7.24
CA THR A 44 17.53 2.09 7.48
C THR A 44 18.50 1.25 6.64
N ASP A 45 18.99 0.12 7.15
CA ASP A 45 19.90 -0.79 6.43
C ASP A 45 19.26 -1.46 5.16
N GLY A 46 18.07 -1.02 4.74
CA GLY A 46 17.31 -1.53 3.59
C GLY A 46 17.20 -0.53 2.45
N ILE A 47 16.82 -1.01 1.27
CA ILE A 47 16.52 -0.17 0.10
C ILE A 47 15.02 0.15 0.16
N GLU A 48 14.66 1.43 0.12
CA GLU A 48 13.29 1.90 0.29
C GLU A 48 12.91 2.85 -0.84
N GLU A 49 11.75 2.65 -1.44
CA GLU A 49 11.18 3.47 -2.51
C GLU A 49 9.75 3.87 -2.15
N THR A 50 9.30 5.03 -2.60
CA THR A 50 7.90 5.46 -2.43
C THR A 50 7.29 5.77 -3.76
N LEU A 51 6.13 5.18 -4.01
CA LEU A 51 5.36 5.37 -5.22
C LEU A 51 4.16 6.25 -4.92
N GLU A 52 4.07 7.37 -5.61
CA GLU A 52 2.93 8.27 -5.66
C GLU A 52 1.98 7.80 -6.76
N ILE A 53 0.75 7.44 -6.41
CA ILE A 53 -0.20 6.78 -7.31
C ILE A 53 -1.53 7.53 -7.27
N ASP A 54 -2.01 7.93 -8.45
CA ASP A 54 -3.32 8.54 -8.60
C ASP A 54 -4.39 7.51 -8.99
N GLY A 55 -5.41 7.39 -8.12
CA GLY A 55 -6.54 6.50 -8.31
C GLY A 55 -6.40 5.12 -7.65
N ILE A 56 -7.53 4.56 -7.20
CA ILE A 56 -7.55 3.30 -6.46
C ILE A 56 -7.28 2.08 -7.33
N GLU A 57 -7.66 2.09 -8.60
CA GLU A 57 -7.46 0.97 -9.52
C GLU A 57 -5.97 0.65 -9.80
N PRO A 58 -5.12 1.63 -10.20
CA PRO A 58 -3.69 1.36 -10.37
C PRO A 58 -3.01 1.04 -9.03
N PHE A 59 -3.42 1.69 -7.94
CA PHE A 59 -2.90 1.38 -6.60
C PHE A 59 -3.19 -0.06 -6.19
N ALA A 60 -4.44 -0.50 -6.32
CA ALA A 60 -4.88 -1.84 -5.94
C ALA A 60 -4.21 -2.91 -6.80
N SER A 61 -4.05 -2.64 -8.10
CA SER A 61 -3.37 -3.55 -9.03
C SER A 61 -1.91 -3.75 -8.62
N LEU A 62 -1.16 -2.65 -8.48
CA LEU A 62 0.25 -2.70 -8.09
C LEU A 62 0.45 -3.33 -6.70
N TYR A 63 -0.37 -2.95 -5.72
CA TYR A 63 -0.31 -3.55 -4.39
C TYR A 63 -0.52 -5.06 -4.44
N THR A 64 -1.45 -5.54 -5.27
CA THR A 64 -1.72 -6.97 -5.41
C THR A 64 -0.55 -7.70 -6.07
N GLU A 65 0.02 -7.13 -7.14
CA GLU A 65 1.17 -7.71 -7.83
C GLU A 65 2.41 -7.81 -6.93
N LEU A 66 2.70 -6.76 -6.16
CA LEU A 66 3.84 -6.77 -5.23
C LEU A 66 3.61 -7.68 -4.03
N ARG A 67 2.38 -7.73 -3.49
CA ARG A 67 2.05 -8.58 -2.33
C ARG A 67 2.04 -10.07 -2.69
N ASP A 68 1.57 -10.42 -3.87
CA ASP A 68 1.50 -11.80 -4.33
C ASP A 68 2.83 -12.28 -4.93
N ASN A 69 3.85 -11.43 -4.97
CA ASN A 69 5.20 -11.81 -5.30
C ASN A 69 5.84 -12.65 -4.16
N ASP A 70 6.69 -13.62 -4.52
CA ASP A 70 7.50 -14.42 -3.60
C ASP A 70 8.71 -13.64 -3.03
N ASP A 71 9.02 -12.47 -3.57
CA ASP A 71 10.11 -11.60 -3.11
C ASP A 71 9.80 -11.05 -1.70
N PRO A 72 10.82 -10.90 -0.83
CA PRO A 72 10.68 -10.45 0.57
C PRO A 72 10.46 -8.93 0.67
N LEU A 73 9.45 -8.42 -0.03
CA LEU A 73 9.07 -7.01 -0.02
C LEU A 73 8.22 -6.69 1.21
N GLU A 74 8.55 -5.61 1.90
CA GLU A 74 7.70 -4.99 2.90
C GLU A 74 6.93 -3.82 2.27
N LEU A 75 5.61 -3.82 2.44
CA LEU A 75 4.71 -2.85 1.79
C LEU A 75 4.07 -1.92 2.84
N GLY A 76 4.40 -0.64 2.79
CA GLY A 76 3.76 0.41 3.58
C GLY A 76 2.74 1.20 2.75
N LEU A 77 1.49 1.29 3.21
CA LEU A 77 0.41 1.92 2.44
C LEU A 77 0.16 3.39 2.80
N TRP A 78 1.07 4.01 3.54
CA TRP A 78 0.93 5.38 4.03
C TRP A 78 2.20 6.16 3.81
N GLY A 79 2.06 7.38 3.28
CA GLY A 79 3.17 8.32 3.12
C GLY A 79 2.80 9.75 3.48
N PRO A 80 3.79 10.65 3.55
CA PRO A 80 3.58 12.04 3.95
C PRO A 80 2.78 12.85 2.92
N THR A 81 2.75 12.42 1.65
CA THR A 81 2.05 13.10 0.55
C THR A 81 0.69 12.49 0.21
N ALA A 82 0.31 11.39 0.85
CA ALA A 82 -0.94 10.68 0.59
C ALA A 82 -2.17 11.47 1.09
N GLU A 83 -3.17 11.63 0.22
CA GLU A 83 -4.44 12.25 0.57
C GLU A 83 -5.43 11.24 1.19
N ARG A 84 -5.37 9.98 0.74
CA ARG A 84 -6.22 8.89 1.22
C ARG A 84 -5.37 7.80 1.87
N PHE A 85 -5.99 7.06 2.80
CA PHE A 85 -5.31 6.08 3.64
C PHE A 85 -5.90 4.68 3.47
N PRO A 86 -5.37 3.88 2.54
CA PRO A 86 -5.78 2.49 2.37
C PRO A 86 -5.22 1.62 3.49
N ILE A 87 -6.04 0.66 3.95
CA ILE A 87 -5.66 -0.39 4.90
C ILE A 87 -6.10 -1.74 4.32
N PRO A 88 -5.22 -2.76 4.27
CA PRO A 88 -5.61 -4.10 3.86
C PRO A 88 -6.30 -4.78 5.04
N VAL A 89 -7.56 -5.16 4.85
CA VAL A 89 -8.36 -5.85 5.86
C VAL A 89 -8.81 -7.20 5.33
N GLN A 90 -8.57 -8.24 6.12
CA GLN A 90 -9.06 -9.59 5.81
C GLN A 90 -10.60 -9.62 5.81
N HIS A 91 -11.20 -10.29 4.83
CA HIS A 91 -12.65 -10.35 4.62
C HIS A 91 -13.44 -10.77 5.87
N TYR A 92 -12.89 -11.67 6.69
CA TYR A 92 -13.56 -12.10 7.92
C TYR A 92 -13.69 -10.99 8.96
N ALA A 93 -12.84 -9.96 8.90
CA ALA A 93 -12.83 -8.85 9.85
C ALA A 93 -13.60 -7.62 9.37
N LEU A 94 -14.01 -7.57 8.08
CA LEU A 94 -14.87 -6.50 7.57
C LEU A 94 -16.19 -6.39 8.34
N GLN A 95 -16.70 -7.51 8.89
CA GLN A 95 -17.91 -7.53 9.70
C GLN A 95 -17.76 -6.84 11.06
N GLN A 96 -16.53 -6.50 11.47
CA GLN A 96 -16.25 -5.84 12.75
C GLN A 96 -16.25 -4.31 12.63
N ILE A 97 -16.29 -3.77 11.41
CA ILE A 97 -16.35 -2.33 11.14
C ILE A 97 -17.75 -1.85 11.51
N SER A 98 -17.87 -0.96 12.50
CA SER A 98 -19.18 -0.54 13.01
C SER A 98 -19.90 0.42 12.06
N ASP A 99 -19.14 1.22 11.30
CA ASP A 99 -19.65 2.22 10.37
C ASP A 99 -19.03 2.05 8.97
N PRO A 100 -19.46 1.05 8.19
CA PRO A 100 -18.89 0.80 6.87
C PRO A 100 -19.15 1.96 5.90
N ASP A 101 -20.23 2.72 6.05
CA ASP A 101 -20.56 3.83 5.15
C ASP A 101 -19.55 4.99 5.23
N ALA A 102 -18.70 5.01 6.26
CA ALA A 102 -17.64 5.99 6.43
C ALA A 102 -16.37 5.69 5.60
N TYR A 103 -16.30 4.53 4.93
CA TYR A 103 -15.13 4.05 4.22
C TYR A 103 -15.46 3.63 2.78
N GLU A 104 -14.47 3.70 1.91
CA GLU A 104 -14.53 3.08 0.59
C GLU A 104 -13.89 1.69 0.64
N PHE A 105 -14.45 0.73 -0.09
CA PHE A 105 -13.98 -0.66 -0.09
C PHE A 105 -13.60 -1.08 -1.51
N HIS A 106 -12.36 -1.54 -1.65
CA HIS A 106 -11.85 -2.08 -2.89
C HIS A 106 -11.32 -3.50 -2.67
N ALA A 107 -12.03 -4.50 -3.19
CA ALA A 107 -11.61 -5.89 -3.06
C ALA A 107 -10.41 -6.16 -3.97
N VAL A 108 -9.27 -6.52 -3.39
CA VAL A 108 -8.03 -6.82 -4.14
C VAL A 108 -7.91 -8.31 -4.48
N ASP A 109 -8.40 -9.19 -3.61
CA ASP A 109 -8.53 -10.62 -3.89
C ASP A 109 -9.68 -11.21 -3.04
N ASN A 110 -9.91 -12.50 -3.14
CA ASN A 110 -10.93 -13.28 -2.42
C ASN A 110 -10.74 -13.30 -0.90
N LYS A 111 -9.63 -12.79 -0.37
CA LYS A 111 -9.32 -12.77 1.07
C LYS A 111 -9.15 -11.37 1.65
N VAL A 112 -8.71 -10.40 0.86
CA VAL A 112 -8.30 -9.08 1.34
C VAL A 112 -9.07 -8.01 0.59
N THR A 113 -9.56 -7.03 1.34
CA THR A 113 -10.15 -5.80 0.81
C THR A 113 -9.33 -4.62 1.33
N LEU A 114 -8.98 -3.69 0.45
CA LEU A 114 -8.47 -2.39 0.82
C LEU A 114 -9.64 -1.54 1.31
N VAL A 115 -9.59 -1.16 2.58
CA VAL A 115 -10.50 -0.20 3.20
C VAL A 115 -9.83 1.16 3.17
N ILE A 116 -10.39 2.10 2.42
CA ILE A 116 -9.84 3.42 2.22
C ILE A 116 -10.52 4.40 3.18
N ALA A 117 -9.72 5.00 4.04
CA ALA A 117 -10.11 6.11 4.89
C ALA A 117 -9.71 7.44 4.24
N ASP A 118 -10.63 8.40 4.17
CA ASP A 118 -10.35 9.74 3.65
C ASP A 118 -9.66 10.63 4.69
N GLN A 119 -9.68 10.23 5.96
CA GLN A 119 -9.11 11.01 7.07
C GLN A 119 -8.35 10.14 8.07
N GLN A 120 -7.28 10.70 8.65
CA GLN A 120 -6.46 10.00 9.65
C GLN A 120 -7.25 9.51 10.88
N HIS A 121 -8.32 10.22 11.28
CA HIS A 121 -9.11 9.80 12.42
C HIS A 121 -9.93 8.53 12.11
N GLN A 122 -10.41 8.37 10.88
CA GLN A 122 -11.10 7.16 10.41
C GLN A 122 -10.12 5.98 10.34
N LEU A 123 -8.90 6.21 9.87
CA LEU A 123 -7.80 5.24 9.91
C LEU A 123 -7.55 4.73 11.35
N GLN A 124 -7.45 5.65 12.32
CA GLN A 124 -7.25 5.28 13.73
C GLN A 124 -8.42 4.49 14.31
N GLN A 125 -9.65 4.87 13.95
CA GLN A 125 -10.85 4.15 14.36
C GLN A 125 -10.87 2.73 13.80
N LEU A 126 -10.59 2.57 12.51
CA LEU A 126 -10.55 1.25 11.86
C LEU A 126 -9.54 0.32 12.53
N ARG A 127 -8.36 0.81 12.91
CA ARG A 127 -7.35 0.02 13.64
C ARG A 127 -7.76 -0.38 15.05
N GLN A 128 -8.70 0.34 15.67
CA GLN A 128 -9.26 -0.03 16.97
C GLN A 128 -10.38 -1.06 16.84
N GLU A 129 -11.13 -1.02 15.73
CA GLU A 129 -12.23 -1.92 15.45
C GLU A 129 -11.76 -3.26 14.87
N VAL A 130 -10.77 -3.22 13.97
CA VAL A 130 -10.24 -4.39 13.29
C VAL A 130 -9.07 -4.98 14.09
N PRO A 131 -9.08 -6.30 14.38
CA PRO A 131 -8.01 -6.92 15.16
C PRO A 131 -6.69 -6.87 14.37
N PRO A 132 -5.54 -6.63 15.04
CA PRO A 132 -4.22 -6.58 14.39
C PRO A 132 -3.91 -7.74 13.44
N PRO A 133 -4.22 -9.02 13.73
CA PRO A 133 -3.96 -10.11 12.78
C PRO A 133 -4.83 -10.10 11.51
N ALA A 134 -5.88 -9.26 11.48
CA ALA A 134 -6.70 -9.06 10.29
C ALA A 134 -6.29 -7.82 9.48
N LEU A 135 -5.36 -7.02 10.01
CA LEU A 135 -4.67 -5.98 9.27
C LEU A 135 -3.51 -6.66 8.54
N GLY A 136 -3.41 -6.42 7.24
CA GLY A 136 -2.27 -6.87 6.44
C GLY A 136 -1.00 -6.11 6.75
#